data_AF-A0A522W2K1-F1
#
_entry.id   AF-A0A522W2K1-F1
#
_cell.length_a   1.000
_cell.length_b   1.000
_cell.length_c   1.000
_cell.angle_alpha   90.00
_cell.angle_beta   90.00
_cell.angle_gamma   90.00
#
_symmetry.space_group_name_H-M   'P 1'
#
loop_
_entity.id
_entity.type
_entity.pdbx_description
1 polymer ?
#
loop_
_entity_poly.entity_id
_entity_poly.type
_entity_poly.pdbx_seq_one_letter_code
_entity_poly.pdbx_strand_id
1 'polypeptide(L)'
;DFYGREAFQEVDFAAMFAPLCKWAARVEEISRLPQMLAHAFQVALSGRPGPVVLALPEDLLREEATLPKQKVLPPFLPAPAPDSLAQAASMIRKAKRPLLVAGGSQWSGEGRQALAQLAKAWRLPVTVPFRRQDLISGAHPCYAGDLGIGPDPKLFKAAQEADLLILLGTRLGEIASQSYRLPRPGQKVIHVHADNQELGRVFHADLGVNATGDAFALAFAELPAPRKPTWAGWCKQLHDQRKDWAKPKSTGGLLDAGLVMQALEKLLPHDAILTVDAGNFAGWPQRFLTFGSRRLLGPTCGAMGYAIPASVAASLAEPDKCVVACVGDGGALMTGQELATAVQYGAKPIVLLFDNAMFGTIRMHQEKRHPGRVVATKLNNPDFAAWARSFGAYGETVSRTQDFAPAFQRALAAGKPALLHLKTEPDIITPTLRLSKMRAAS
;
A
#
# COMPACT_ATOMS: atom_id res chain seq x y z
N ASP A 1 -35.20 -20.04 -19.52
CA ASP A 1 -34.42 -18.92 -19.00
C ASP A 1 -34.98 -18.50 -17.64
N PHE A 2 -34.16 -18.61 -16.60
CA PHE A 2 -34.49 -18.26 -15.21
C PHE A 2 -34.09 -16.82 -14.86
N TYR A 3 -33.37 -16.13 -15.74
CA TYR A 3 -32.88 -14.78 -15.48
C TYR A 3 -34.00 -13.76 -15.36
N GLY A 4 -33.86 -12.85 -14.39
CA GLY A 4 -34.82 -11.81 -14.06
C GLY A 4 -36.07 -12.34 -13.36
N ARG A 5 -36.00 -13.54 -12.76
CA ARG A 5 -37.15 -14.22 -12.13
C ARG A 5 -36.91 -14.60 -10.67
N GLU A 6 -35.92 -14.00 -10.02
CA GLU A 6 -35.52 -14.32 -8.65
C GLU A 6 -35.10 -15.79 -8.49
N ALA A 7 -34.28 -16.25 -9.44
CA ALA A 7 -33.77 -17.61 -9.42
C ALA A 7 -32.88 -17.85 -8.18
N PHE A 8 -32.71 -19.11 -7.79
CA PHE A 8 -31.86 -19.48 -6.67
C PHE A 8 -30.42 -18.99 -6.90
N GLN A 9 -29.88 -18.20 -5.96
CA GLN A 9 -28.56 -17.54 -6.03
C GLN A 9 -28.42 -16.43 -7.09
N GLU A 10 -29.53 -15.95 -7.68
CA GLU A 10 -29.49 -14.86 -8.65
C GLU A 10 -29.12 -13.52 -8.01
N VAL A 11 -28.16 -12.81 -8.63
CA VAL A 11 -27.76 -11.45 -8.29
C VAL A 11 -27.49 -10.68 -9.59
N ASP A 12 -27.98 -9.45 -9.68
CA ASP A 12 -27.57 -8.52 -10.75
C ASP A 12 -26.15 -8.00 -10.46
N PHE A 13 -25.14 -8.75 -10.90
CA PHE A 13 -23.74 -8.40 -10.72
C PHE A 13 -23.35 -7.11 -11.44
N ALA A 14 -23.98 -6.78 -12.57
CA ALA A 14 -23.67 -5.57 -13.30
C ALA A 14 -24.07 -4.34 -12.46
N ALA A 15 -25.29 -4.32 -11.94
CA ALA A 15 -25.76 -3.26 -11.06
C ALA A 15 -24.99 -3.23 -9.72
N MET A 16 -24.78 -4.40 -9.10
CA MET A 16 -24.11 -4.52 -7.80
C MET A 16 -22.67 -3.96 -7.82
N PHE A 17 -21.91 -4.26 -8.88
CA PHE A 17 -20.49 -3.90 -8.95
C PHE A 17 -20.19 -2.61 -9.71
N ALA A 18 -21.17 -2.01 -10.41
CA ALA A 18 -21.00 -0.77 -11.16
C ALA A 18 -20.24 0.35 -10.41
N PRO A 19 -20.50 0.67 -9.13
CA PRO A 19 -19.78 1.73 -8.43
C PRO A 19 -18.39 1.33 -7.90
N LEU A 20 -18.05 0.03 -7.94
CA LEU A 20 -16.85 -0.54 -7.32
C LEU A 20 -15.78 -0.94 -8.33
N CYS A 21 -16.12 -1.05 -9.61
CA CYS A 21 -15.24 -1.56 -10.65
C CYS A 21 -15.24 -0.66 -11.89
N LYS A 22 -14.27 -0.87 -12.79
CA LYS A 22 -14.18 -0.10 -14.03
C LYS A 22 -15.22 -0.53 -15.07
N TRP A 23 -15.65 -1.79 -14.99
CA TRP A 23 -16.61 -2.39 -15.90
C TRP A 23 -17.19 -3.65 -15.27
N ALA A 24 -18.51 -3.74 -15.22
CA ALA A 24 -19.26 -4.93 -14.85
C ALA A 24 -20.21 -5.29 -15.99
N ALA A 25 -20.23 -6.56 -16.40
CA ALA A 25 -21.09 -7.04 -17.46
C ALA A 25 -21.41 -8.53 -17.28
N ARG A 26 -22.38 -9.01 -18.06
CA ARG A 26 -22.72 -10.42 -18.21
C ARG A 26 -22.52 -10.83 -19.67
N VAL A 27 -21.99 -12.03 -19.90
CA VAL A 27 -21.94 -12.62 -21.25
C VAL A 27 -23.30 -13.23 -21.56
N GLU A 28 -23.94 -12.79 -22.64
CA GLU A 28 -25.28 -13.30 -23.04
C GLU A 28 -25.22 -14.37 -24.13
N GLU A 29 -24.11 -14.43 -24.88
CA GLU A 29 -23.93 -15.37 -25.98
C GLU A 29 -22.50 -15.92 -25.97
N ILE A 30 -22.33 -17.25 -26.13
CA ILE A 30 -21.01 -17.88 -26.12
C ILE A 30 -20.06 -17.33 -27.20
N SER A 31 -20.61 -16.92 -28.35
CA SER A 31 -19.88 -16.31 -29.46
C SER A 31 -19.14 -15.02 -29.07
N ARG A 32 -19.65 -14.30 -28.07
CA ARG A 32 -19.13 -13.02 -27.56
C ARG A 32 -18.04 -13.19 -26.50
N LEU A 33 -17.94 -14.36 -25.88
CA LEU A 33 -17.05 -14.62 -24.74
C LEU A 33 -15.59 -14.23 -25.04
N PRO A 34 -14.96 -14.60 -26.18
CA PRO A 34 -13.56 -14.26 -26.43
C PRO A 34 -13.31 -12.75 -26.49
N GLN A 35 -14.21 -12.00 -27.13
CA GLN A 35 -14.14 -10.54 -27.24
C GLN A 35 -14.33 -9.87 -25.87
N MET A 36 -15.33 -10.30 -25.11
CA MET A 36 -15.66 -9.72 -23.81
C MET A 36 -14.57 -9.99 -22.79
N LEU A 37 -13.97 -11.19 -22.80
CA LEU A 37 -12.84 -11.51 -21.94
C LEU A 37 -11.62 -10.65 -22.28
N ALA A 38 -11.28 -10.50 -23.56
CA ALA A 38 -10.19 -9.63 -23.99
C ALA A 38 -10.43 -8.16 -23.60
N HIS A 39 -11.68 -7.69 -23.73
CA HIS A 39 -12.07 -6.36 -23.27
C HIS A 39 -11.94 -6.20 -21.75
N ALA A 40 -12.36 -7.21 -20.97
CA ALA A 40 -12.24 -7.20 -19.52
C ALA A 40 -10.78 -6.97 -19.07
N PHE A 41 -9.84 -7.73 -19.63
CA PHE A 41 -8.41 -7.54 -19.36
C PHE A 41 -7.91 -6.17 -19.82
N GLN A 42 -8.32 -5.71 -21.00
CA GLN A 42 -7.92 -4.39 -21.50
C GLN A 42 -8.37 -3.27 -20.56
N VAL A 43 -9.63 -3.30 -20.10
CA VAL A 43 -10.19 -2.33 -19.16
C VAL A 43 -9.50 -2.42 -17.80
N ALA A 44 -9.28 -3.64 -17.29
CA ALA A 44 -8.65 -3.84 -15.99
C ALA A 44 -7.23 -3.28 -15.93
N LEU A 45 -6.48 -3.37 -17.03
CA LEU A 45 -5.06 -3.03 -17.08
C LEU A 45 -4.77 -1.64 -17.66
N SER A 46 -5.61 -1.06 -18.52
CA SER A 46 -5.31 0.22 -19.17
C SER A 46 -5.55 1.44 -18.29
N GLY A 47 -4.84 2.54 -18.58
CA GLY A 47 -4.92 3.80 -17.83
C GLY A 47 -4.61 3.59 -16.36
N ARG A 48 -5.53 3.99 -15.48
CA ARG A 48 -5.48 3.56 -14.07
C ARG A 48 -6.08 2.15 -13.96
N PRO A 49 -5.32 1.14 -13.52
CA PRO A 49 -5.87 -0.21 -13.38
C PRO A 49 -6.89 -0.29 -12.24
N GLY A 50 -7.81 -1.24 -12.37
CA GLY A 50 -8.90 -1.47 -11.43
C GLY A 50 -9.65 -2.75 -11.72
N PRO A 51 -10.51 -3.20 -10.78
CA PRO A 51 -11.25 -4.44 -10.94
C PRO A 51 -12.26 -4.33 -12.10
N VAL A 52 -12.59 -5.49 -12.66
CA VAL A 52 -13.68 -5.70 -13.62
C VAL A 52 -14.44 -6.95 -13.19
N VAL A 53 -15.73 -7.01 -13.50
CA VAL A 53 -16.59 -8.17 -13.18
C VAL A 53 -17.25 -8.64 -14.47
N LEU A 54 -17.02 -9.90 -14.83
CA LEU A 54 -17.66 -10.52 -15.98
C LEU A 54 -18.43 -11.75 -15.50
N ALA A 55 -19.76 -11.63 -15.43
CA ALA A 55 -20.65 -12.72 -15.05
C ALA A 55 -20.82 -13.70 -16.23
N LEU A 56 -20.68 -15.00 -15.92
CA LEU A 56 -20.82 -16.10 -16.88
C LEU A 56 -22.05 -16.93 -16.48
N PRO A 57 -23.12 -16.95 -17.29
CA PRO A 57 -24.26 -17.82 -17.08
C PRO A 57 -23.86 -19.31 -17.06
N GLU A 58 -24.52 -20.10 -16.22
CA GLU A 58 -24.21 -21.53 -16.05
C GLU A 58 -24.50 -22.35 -17.32
N ASP A 59 -25.57 -22.03 -18.03
CA ASP A 59 -25.93 -22.64 -19.31
C ASP A 59 -24.84 -22.38 -20.36
N LEU A 60 -24.37 -21.14 -20.46
CA LEU A 60 -23.25 -20.78 -21.35
C LEU A 60 -21.98 -21.59 -21.02
N LEU A 61 -21.68 -21.81 -19.73
CA LEU A 61 -20.51 -22.60 -19.31
C LEU A 61 -20.61 -24.10 -19.67
N ARG A 62 -21.82 -24.60 -19.99
CA ARG A 62 -22.05 -25.99 -20.42
C ARG A 62 -22.07 -26.17 -21.93
N GLU A 63 -22.16 -25.08 -22.69
CA GLU A 63 -22.17 -25.13 -24.15
C GLU A 63 -20.81 -25.54 -24.72
N GLU A 64 -20.82 -26.47 -25.68
CA GLU A 64 -19.65 -26.80 -26.48
C GLU A 64 -19.62 -25.91 -27.73
N ALA A 65 -18.59 -25.08 -27.86
CA ALA A 65 -18.41 -24.21 -29.01
C ALA A 65 -16.95 -24.13 -29.47
N THR A 66 -16.73 -24.05 -30.79
CA THR A 66 -15.42 -23.69 -31.35
C THR A 66 -15.36 -22.17 -31.48
N LEU A 67 -14.58 -21.53 -30.61
CA LEU A 67 -14.46 -20.07 -30.56
C LEU A 67 -13.14 -19.59 -31.15
N PRO A 68 -13.12 -18.45 -31.85
CA PRO A 68 -11.87 -17.86 -32.31
C PRO A 68 -11.03 -17.41 -31.11
N LYS A 69 -9.71 -17.59 -31.21
CA LYS A 69 -8.77 -17.04 -30.22
C LYS A 69 -8.76 -15.52 -30.36
N GLN A 70 -9.12 -14.82 -29.29
CA GLN A 70 -9.00 -13.36 -29.24
C GLN A 70 -7.67 -12.97 -28.57
N LYS A 71 -6.88 -12.13 -29.24
CA LYS A 71 -5.67 -11.57 -28.65
C LYS A 71 -6.05 -10.48 -27.63
N VAL A 72 -5.52 -10.58 -26.42
CA VAL A 72 -5.53 -9.49 -25.45
C VAL A 72 -4.49 -8.46 -25.88
N LEU A 73 -4.90 -7.20 -26.05
CA LEU A 73 -3.96 -6.13 -26.39
C LEU A 73 -3.11 -5.76 -25.16
N PRO A 74 -1.90 -5.22 -25.37
CA PRO A 74 -1.16 -4.61 -24.27
C PRO A 74 -1.96 -3.46 -23.65
N PRO A 75 -1.75 -3.15 -22.36
CA PRO A 75 -2.43 -2.04 -21.69
C PRO A 75 -2.15 -0.71 -22.40
N PHE A 76 -3.18 0.13 -22.56
CA PHE A 76 -3.01 1.48 -23.06
C PHE A 76 -2.60 2.41 -21.91
N LEU A 77 -1.36 2.88 -21.94
CA LEU A 77 -0.79 3.75 -20.91
C LEU A 77 -0.51 5.13 -21.51
N PRO A 78 -1.08 6.22 -20.95
CA PRO A 78 -0.79 7.56 -21.46
C PRO A 78 0.64 7.99 -21.12
N ALA A 79 1.28 8.69 -22.06
CA ALA A 79 2.60 9.26 -21.93
C ALA A 79 2.52 10.80 -21.94
N PRO A 80 3.45 11.51 -21.28
CA PRO A 80 3.39 12.97 -21.23
C PRO A 80 3.74 13.59 -22.58
N ALA A 81 3.06 14.68 -22.94
CA ALA A 81 3.46 15.48 -24.09
C ALA A 81 4.80 16.22 -23.82
N PRO A 82 5.66 16.42 -24.84
CA PRO A 82 6.92 17.15 -24.69
C PRO A 82 6.77 18.55 -24.07
N ASP A 83 5.73 19.29 -24.46
CA ASP A 83 5.45 20.62 -23.92
C ASP A 83 5.09 20.57 -22.43
N SER A 84 4.34 19.55 -21.99
CA SER A 84 4.03 19.34 -20.57
C SER A 84 5.28 19.05 -19.75
N LEU A 85 6.23 18.28 -20.30
CA LEU A 85 7.52 18.02 -19.66
C LEU A 85 8.36 19.31 -19.54
N ALA A 86 8.41 20.12 -20.60
CA ALA A 86 9.12 21.39 -20.60
C ALA A 86 8.53 22.39 -19.60
N GLN A 87 7.19 22.47 -19.51
CA GLN A 87 6.49 23.30 -18.55
C GLN A 87 6.73 22.83 -17.10
N ALA A 88 6.64 21.52 -16.84
CA ALA A 88 6.94 20.95 -15.53
C ALA A 88 8.39 21.26 -15.10
N ALA A 89 9.35 21.07 -16.00
CA ALA A 89 10.76 21.39 -15.77
C ALA A 89 10.98 22.89 -15.48
N SER A 90 10.29 23.78 -16.21
CA SER A 90 10.31 25.24 -15.98
C SER A 90 9.74 25.61 -14.61
N MET A 91 8.62 25.04 -14.21
CA MET A 91 8.02 25.25 -12.88
C MET A 91 8.96 24.77 -11.76
N ILE A 92 9.56 23.58 -11.90
CA ILE A 92 10.51 23.04 -10.93
C ILE A 92 11.75 23.94 -10.82
N ARG A 93 12.30 24.42 -11.93
CA ARG A 93 13.46 25.35 -11.92
C ARG A 93 13.18 26.67 -11.20
N LYS A 94 11.94 27.12 -11.15
CA LYS A 94 11.52 28.36 -10.47
C LYS A 94 11.20 28.14 -8.98
N ALA A 95 11.01 26.89 -8.54
CA ALA A 95 10.66 26.57 -7.17
C ALA A 95 11.85 26.78 -6.22
N LYS A 96 11.55 27.06 -4.95
CA LYS A 96 12.53 27.15 -3.85
C LYS A 96 12.44 25.96 -2.91
N ARG A 97 11.25 25.37 -2.75
CA ARG A 97 10.96 24.21 -1.90
C ARG A 97 10.04 23.23 -2.64
N PRO A 98 10.45 22.68 -3.79
CA PRO A 98 9.66 21.67 -4.47
C PRO A 98 9.62 20.38 -3.64
N LEU A 99 8.48 19.68 -3.66
CA LEU A 99 8.30 18.37 -3.04
C LEU A 99 7.54 17.45 -4.00
N LEU A 100 8.16 16.33 -4.36
CA LEU A 100 7.55 15.31 -5.21
C LEU A 100 6.83 14.27 -4.35
N VAL A 101 5.56 14.01 -4.65
CA VAL A 101 4.73 12.97 -4.02
C VAL A 101 4.52 11.86 -5.04
N ALA A 102 5.36 10.82 -5.00
CA ALA A 102 5.31 9.69 -5.92
C ALA A 102 4.32 8.64 -5.40
N GLY A 103 3.29 8.30 -6.18
CA GLY A 103 2.31 7.29 -5.84
C GLY A 103 1.82 6.51 -7.06
N GLY A 104 0.59 6.00 -6.98
CA GLY A 104 -0.02 5.25 -8.08
C GLY A 104 0.42 3.79 -8.15
N SER A 105 0.17 3.16 -9.28
CA SER A 105 0.50 1.75 -9.58
C SER A 105 1.19 1.67 -10.95
N GLN A 106 1.48 0.45 -11.43
CA GLN A 106 2.10 0.18 -12.74
C GLN A 106 3.50 0.79 -12.93
N TRP A 107 4.26 0.84 -11.85
CA TRP A 107 5.67 1.16 -11.92
C TRP A 107 6.46 -0.09 -12.33
N SER A 108 7.10 0.00 -13.49
CA SER A 108 8.09 -0.95 -13.97
C SER A 108 9.40 -0.84 -13.17
N GLY A 109 10.30 -1.82 -13.33
CA GLY A 109 11.65 -1.74 -12.76
C GLY A 109 12.41 -0.51 -13.28
N GLU A 110 12.33 -0.27 -14.60
CA GLU A 110 12.96 0.87 -15.28
C GLU A 110 12.38 2.20 -14.81
N GLY A 111 11.06 2.35 -14.71
CA GLY A 111 10.45 3.58 -14.23
C GLY A 111 10.77 3.90 -12.77
N ARG A 112 10.91 2.88 -11.90
CA ARG A 112 11.41 3.09 -10.52
C ARG A 112 12.87 3.55 -10.50
N GLN A 113 13.71 2.99 -11.38
CA GLN A 113 15.08 3.45 -11.54
C GLN A 113 15.12 4.88 -12.09
N ALA A 114 14.31 5.22 -13.09
CA ALA A 114 14.19 6.57 -13.64
C ALA A 114 13.69 7.57 -12.59
N LEU A 115 12.73 7.19 -11.73
CA LEU A 115 12.31 8.02 -10.59
C LEU A 115 13.48 8.32 -9.64
N ALA A 116 14.29 7.31 -9.31
CA ALA A 116 15.47 7.49 -8.46
C ALA A 116 16.53 8.37 -9.14
N GLN A 117 16.81 8.14 -10.42
CA GLN A 117 17.76 8.93 -11.21
C GLN A 117 17.32 10.39 -11.31
N LEU A 118 16.06 10.64 -11.66
CA LEU A 118 15.43 11.96 -11.65
C LEU A 118 15.59 12.64 -10.29
N ALA A 119 15.18 11.98 -9.21
CA ALA A 119 15.26 12.53 -7.86
C ALA A 119 16.70 12.93 -7.50
N LYS A 120 17.69 12.09 -7.81
CA LYS A 120 19.11 12.35 -7.57
C LYS A 120 19.65 13.50 -8.44
N ALA A 121 19.40 13.47 -9.75
CA ALA A 121 19.91 14.46 -10.70
C ALA A 121 19.36 15.86 -10.39
N TRP A 122 18.07 15.96 -10.11
CA TRP A 122 17.40 17.23 -9.78
C TRP A 122 17.49 17.61 -8.31
N ARG A 123 18.07 16.74 -7.46
CA ARG A 123 18.07 16.85 -5.99
C ARG A 123 16.68 17.17 -5.45
N LEU A 124 15.68 16.47 -5.97
CA LEU A 124 14.27 16.71 -5.69
C LEU A 124 13.84 15.79 -4.54
N PRO A 125 13.39 16.31 -3.39
CA PRO A 125 12.92 15.45 -2.32
C PRO A 125 11.66 14.71 -2.75
N VAL A 126 11.66 13.40 -2.50
CA VAL A 126 10.59 12.48 -2.84
C VAL A 126 9.95 11.98 -1.55
N THR A 127 8.66 12.26 -1.39
CA THR A 127 7.79 11.57 -0.45
C THR A 127 6.81 10.68 -1.21
N VAL A 128 6.18 9.75 -0.50
CA VAL A 128 5.20 8.81 -1.06
C VAL A 128 3.91 8.85 -0.22
N PRO A 129 2.74 8.61 -0.81
CA PRO A 129 1.52 8.48 -0.04
C PRO A 129 1.50 7.15 0.73
N PHE A 130 0.49 6.98 1.59
CA PHE A 130 0.22 5.74 2.30
C PHE A 130 0.33 4.49 1.41
N ARG A 131 1.11 3.50 1.86
CA ARG A 131 1.36 2.19 1.21
C ARG A 131 2.08 2.28 -0.14
N ARG A 132 3.04 3.20 -0.28
CA ARG A 132 3.88 3.36 -1.49
C ARG A 132 5.37 3.51 -1.17
N GLN A 133 5.77 3.11 0.04
CA GLN A 133 7.16 3.13 0.50
C GLN A 133 8.09 2.30 -0.39
N ASP A 134 7.56 1.31 -1.11
CA ASP A 134 8.29 0.50 -2.08
C ASP A 134 8.44 1.13 -3.47
N LEU A 135 8.10 2.40 -3.69
CA LEU A 135 8.37 3.05 -4.98
C LEU A 135 9.83 3.51 -5.12
N ILE A 136 10.41 4.03 -4.06
CA ILE A 136 11.79 4.53 -4.02
C ILE A 136 12.51 3.92 -2.82
N SER A 137 13.81 3.62 -2.98
CA SER A 137 14.58 3.04 -1.88
C SER A 137 14.61 3.98 -0.66
N GLY A 138 14.38 3.43 0.52
CA GLY A 138 14.52 4.16 1.78
C GLY A 138 15.95 4.66 2.06
N ALA A 139 16.95 4.05 1.40
CA ALA A 139 18.34 4.49 1.44
C ALA A 139 18.66 5.60 0.40
N HIS A 140 17.70 5.95 -0.47
CA HIS A 140 17.93 6.97 -1.49
C HIS A 140 18.14 8.35 -0.84
N PRO A 141 19.17 9.13 -1.25
CA PRO A 141 19.53 10.40 -0.60
C PRO A 141 18.48 11.51 -0.73
N CYS A 142 17.49 11.32 -1.60
CA CYS A 142 16.37 12.24 -1.78
C CYS A 142 15.05 11.72 -1.19
N TYR A 143 15.03 10.54 -0.56
CA TYR A 143 13.81 10.05 0.08
C TYR A 143 13.53 10.81 1.37
N ALA A 144 12.36 11.45 1.42
CA ALA A 144 11.90 12.32 2.50
C ALA A 144 10.88 11.63 3.43
N GLY A 145 10.54 10.36 3.19
CA GLY A 145 9.56 9.61 3.99
C GLY A 145 8.19 9.53 3.35
N ASP A 146 7.18 9.20 4.14
CA ASP A 146 5.82 8.95 3.67
C ASP A 146 4.77 9.84 4.34
N LEU A 147 3.82 10.31 3.53
CA LEU A 147 2.58 10.96 3.96
C LEU A 147 1.53 9.87 4.26
N GLY A 148 1.81 9.06 5.28
CA GLY A 148 0.98 7.94 5.74
C GLY A 148 -0.01 8.31 6.86
N ILE A 149 -0.50 7.29 7.57
CA ILE A 149 -1.31 7.47 8.77
C ILE A 149 -0.37 7.92 9.90
N GLY A 150 -0.44 9.20 10.30
CA GLY A 150 0.47 9.78 11.28
C GLY A 150 1.90 9.93 10.73
N PRO A 151 2.10 10.77 9.70
CA PRO A 151 3.41 10.99 9.09
C PRO A 151 4.36 11.68 10.08
N ASP A 152 5.65 11.76 9.73
CA ASP A 152 6.59 12.63 10.46
C ASP A 152 6.03 14.07 10.50
N PRO A 153 5.79 14.66 11.69
CA PRO A 153 5.32 16.03 11.79
C PRO A 153 6.21 17.05 11.07
N LYS A 154 7.52 16.79 10.99
CA LYS A 154 8.46 17.66 10.25
C LYS A 154 8.25 17.55 8.73
N LEU A 155 8.03 16.34 8.21
CA LEU A 155 7.67 16.14 6.79
C LEU A 155 6.33 16.78 6.46
N PHE A 156 5.33 16.62 7.33
CA PHE A 156 4.02 17.23 7.11
C PHE A 156 4.12 18.77 7.07
N LYS A 157 4.84 19.37 8.03
CA LYS A 157 5.14 20.80 8.02
C LYS A 157 5.88 21.22 6.74
N ALA A 158 6.88 20.44 6.32
CA ALA A 158 7.60 20.70 5.09
C ALA A 158 6.70 20.65 3.85
N ALA A 159 5.76 19.71 3.78
CA ALA A 159 4.78 19.63 2.71
C ALA A 159 3.83 20.85 2.69
N GLN A 160 3.52 21.43 3.86
CA GLN A 160 2.76 22.68 3.96
C GLN A 160 3.56 23.93 3.56
N GLU A 161 4.88 23.89 3.70
CA GLU A 161 5.81 24.98 3.36
C GLU A 161 6.30 24.93 1.92
N ALA A 162 6.13 23.78 1.24
CA ALA A 162 6.50 23.60 -0.16
C ALA A 162 5.82 24.66 -1.03
N ASP A 163 6.55 25.28 -1.95
CA ASP A 163 5.99 26.23 -2.90
C ASP A 163 5.52 25.57 -4.20
N LEU A 164 5.93 24.32 -4.42
CA LEU A 164 5.51 23.47 -5.52
C LEU A 164 5.34 22.02 -5.05
N LEU A 165 4.14 21.47 -5.20
CA LEU A 165 3.86 20.03 -5.05
C LEU A 165 3.81 19.36 -6.42
N ILE A 166 4.51 18.24 -6.57
CA ILE A 166 4.51 17.44 -7.81
C ILE A 166 3.84 16.11 -7.48
N LEU A 167 2.56 16.00 -7.81
CA LEU A 167 1.75 14.82 -7.56
C LEU A 167 1.94 13.84 -8.71
N LEU A 168 2.82 12.86 -8.54
CA LEU A 168 3.21 11.92 -9.58
C LEU A 168 2.48 10.58 -9.43
N GLY A 169 1.49 10.32 -10.27
CA GLY A 169 0.69 9.09 -10.26
C GLY A 169 -0.25 8.97 -9.05
N THR A 170 -0.35 9.99 -8.21
CA THR A 170 -1.18 9.98 -6.99
C THR A 170 -2.41 10.86 -7.14
N ARG A 171 -3.49 10.48 -6.46
CA ARG A 171 -4.67 11.33 -6.28
C ARG A 171 -4.58 12.24 -5.06
N LEU A 172 -3.50 12.12 -4.29
CA LEU A 172 -3.33 12.76 -2.99
C LEU A 172 -4.60 12.63 -2.12
N GLY A 173 -5.11 11.39 -2.00
CA GLY A 173 -6.34 11.09 -1.26
C GLY A 173 -6.26 11.48 0.22
N GLU A 174 -7.36 11.33 0.96
CA GLU A 174 -7.53 11.84 2.33
C GLU A 174 -6.32 11.60 3.25
N ILE A 175 -5.78 10.37 3.29
CA ILE A 175 -4.63 10.05 4.16
C ILE A 175 -3.40 10.87 3.74
N ALA A 176 -3.04 10.86 2.46
CA ALA A 176 -1.84 11.55 1.99
C ALA A 176 -1.97 13.07 2.05
N SER A 177 -3.16 13.61 1.81
CA SER A 177 -3.48 15.04 2.00
C SER A 177 -3.65 15.43 3.47
N GLN A 178 -3.62 14.45 4.38
CA GLN A 178 -3.83 14.64 5.82
C GLN A 178 -5.17 15.29 6.11
N SER A 179 -6.25 14.67 5.62
CA SER A 179 -7.63 15.18 5.64
C SER A 179 -7.76 16.49 4.87
N TYR A 180 -7.26 16.51 3.63
CA TYR A 180 -7.36 17.66 2.70
C TYR A 180 -6.73 18.96 3.23
N ARG A 181 -5.73 18.83 4.11
CA ARG A 181 -4.89 19.96 4.57
C ARG A 181 -3.76 20.28 3.57
N LEU A 182 -3.57 19.43 2.57
CA LEU A 182 -2.67 19.60 1.44
C LEU A 182 -3.43 19.33 0.13
N PRO A 183 -3.16 20.08 -0.95
CA PRO A 183 -2.37 21.31 -0.98
C PRO A 183 -3.04 22.42 -0.16
N ARG A 184 -2.25 23.36 0.32
CA ARG A 184 -2.73 24.61 0.92
C ARG A 184 -3.02 25.63 -0.19
N PRO A 185 -3.97 26.57 0.05
CA PRO A 185 -4.16 27.72 -0.83
C PRO A 185 -2.83 28.42 -1.12
N GLY A 186 -2.57 28.70 -2.40
CA GLY A 186 -1.36 29.37 -2.88
C GLY A 186 -0.16 28.45 -3.17
N GLN A 187 -0.21 27.15 -2.84
CA GLN A 187 0.80 26.20 -3.30
C GLN A 187 0.58 25.88 -4.79
N LYS A 188 1.65 25.92 -5.58
CA LYS A 188 1.57 25.46 -6.96
C LYS A 188 1.52 23.94 -7.02
N VAL A 189 0.77 23.40 -7.97
CA VAL A 189 0.58 21.95 -8.14
C VAL A 189 0.82 21.54 -9.59
N ILE A 190 1.75 20.60 -9.78
CA ILE A 190 1.81 19.77 -10.99
C ILE A 190 1.13 18.45 -10.65
N HIS A 191 0.11 18.07 -11.40
CA HIS A 191 -0.63 16.82 -11.19
C HIS A 191 -0.50 15.92 -12.40
N VAL A 192 0.24 14.82 -12.23
CA VAL A 192 0.44 13.79 -13.25
C VAL A 192 -0.39 12.57 -12.89
N HIS A 193 -1.32 12.17 -13.75
CA HIS A 193 -2.18 11.03 -13.49
C HIS A 193 -2.64 10.31 -14.77
N ALA A 194 -2.73 8.98 -14.70
CA ALA A 194 -3.07 8.14 -15.85
C ALA A 194 -4.55 8.24 -16.25
N ASP A 195 -5.42 8.54 -15.29
CA ASP A 195 -6.83 8.83 -15.53
C ASP A 195 -7.02 10.35 -15.64
N ASN A 196 -7.52 10.81 -16.80
CA ASN A 196 -7.76 12.22 -17.06
C ASN A 196 -8.93 12.78 -16.23
N GLN A 197 -9.83 11.94 -15.73
CA GLN A 197 -10.96 12.36 -14.89
C GLN A 197 -10.53 12.74 -13.47
N GLU A 198 -9.30 12.41 -13.07
CA GLU A 198 -8.76 12.79 -11.76
C GLU A 198 -8.04 14.16 -11.79
N LEU A 199 -7.66 14.65 -12.99
CA LEU A 199 -7.01 15.95 -13.16
C LEU A 199 -8.05 17.06 -12.99
N GLY A 200 -7.87 17.90 -11.96
CA GLY A 200 -8.82 18.97 -11.65
C GLY A 200 -10.06 18.54 -10.85
N ARG A 201 -10.20 17.24 -10.52
CA ARG A 201 -11.40 16.72 -9.83
C ARG A 201 -11.49 17.13 -8.36
N VAL A 202 -10.38 17.02 -7.63
CA VAL A 202 -10.29 17.34 -6.19
C VAL A 202 -9.44 18.57 -5.95
N PHE A 203 -8.32 18.68 -6.68
CA PHE A 203 -7.38 19.78 -6.55
C PHE A 203 -7.24 20.46 -7.91
N HIS A 204 -7.29 21.78 -7.93
CA HIS A 204 -6.95 22.56 -9.11
C HIS A 204 -5.42 22.53 -9.29
N ALA A 205 -4.96 21.89 -10.37
CA ALA A 205 -3.55 21.85 -10.72
C ALA A 205 -3.19 23.07 -11.59
N ASP A 206 -2.06 23.71 -11.31
CA ASP A 206 -1.46 24.71 -12.21
C ASP A 206 -0.97 24.07 -13.52
N LEU A 207 -0.61 22.78 -13.47
CA LEU A 207 -0.28 21.96 -14.64
C LEU A 207 -0.83 20.54 -14.45
N GLY A 208 -1.84 20.18 -15.23
CA GLY A 208 -2.31 18.80 -15.35
C GLY A 208 -1.59 18.07 -16.48
N VAL A 209 -1.12 16.85 -16.24
CA VAL A 209 -0.46 16.00 -17.25
C VAL A 209 -1.12 14.63 -17.24
N ASN A 210 -1.77 14.26 -18.34
CA ASN A 210 -2.31 12.92 -18.49
C ASN A 210 -1.20 11.95 -18.88
N ALA A 211 -0.62 11.28 -17.89
CA ALA A 211 0.43 10.30 -18.06
C ALA A 211 0.47 9.35 -16.86
N THR A 212 0.98 8.13 -17.06
CA THR A 212 1.38 7.30 -15.91
C THR A 212 2.56 7.92 -15.18
N GLY A 213 2.69 7.63 -13.88
CA GLY A 213 3.87 8.07 -13.12
C GLY A 213 5.17 7.50 -13.69
N ASP A 214 5.11 6.25 -14.16
CA ASP A 214 6.20 5.51 -14.80
C ASP A 214 6.69 6.19 -16.10
N ALA A 215 5.79 6.43 -17.05
CA ALA A 215 6.11 7.07 -18.33
C ALA A 215 6.62 8.51 -18.13
N PHE A 216 6.05 9.23 -17.17
CA PHE A 216 6.54 10.57 -16.82
C PHE A 216 7.95 10.52 -16.23
N ALA A 217 8.24 9.59 -15.32
CA ALA A 217 9.58 9.47 -14.74
C ALA A 217 10.63 9.11 -15.79
N LEU A 218 10.32 8.16 -16.68
CA LEU A 218 11.20 7.79 -17.81
C LEU A 218 11.51 9.00 -18.70
N ALA A 219 10.47 9.70 -19.18
CA ALA A 219 10.68 10.82 -20.09
C ALA A 219 11.34 12.04 -19.42
N PHE A 220 11.03 12.29 -18.14
CA PHE A 220 11.58 13.43 -17.42
C PHE A 220 13.04 13.21 -16.99
N ALA A 221 13.47 11.96 -16.75
CA ALA A 221 14.85 11.63 -16.40
C ALA A 221 15.87 12.04 -17.49
N GLU A 222 15.43 12.09 -18.75
CA GLU A 222 16.23 12.53 -19.90
C GLU A 222 16.45 14.06 -19.97
N LEU A 223 15.71 14.85 -19.18
CA LEU A 223 15.84 16.30 -19.21
C LEU A 223 17.08 16.79 -18.45
N PRO A 224 17.77 17.85 -18.96
CA PRO A 224 18.95 18.38 -18.31
C PRO A 224 18.63 18.98 -16.94
N ALA A 225 19.16 18.35 -15.90
CA ALA A 225 19.04 18.82 -14.53
C ALA A 225 19.90 20.09 -14.28
N PRO A 226 19.44 21.02 -13.42
CA PRO A 226 20.25 22.16 -13.02
C PRO A 226 21.51 21.70 -12.25
N ARG A 227 22.69 22.27 -12.57
CA ARG A 227 23.96 21.91 -11.89
C ARG A 227 23.93 22.18 -10.38
N LYS A 228 23.29 23.27 -9.95
CA LYS A 228 23.17 23.71 -8.55
C LYS A 228 21.74 24.20 -8.27
N PRO A 229 20.78 23.30 -8.05
CA PRO A 229 19.42 23.71 -7.72
C PRO A 229 19.40 24.44 -6.37
N THR A 230 18.64 25.53 -6.28
CA THR A 230 18.49 26.35 -5.06
C THR A 230 17.90 25.56 -3.89
N TRP A 231 17.15 24.51 -4.18
CA TRP A 231 16.53 23.60 -3.21
C TRP A 231 17.40 22.40 -2.80
N ALA A 232 18.66 22.31 -3.21
CA ALA A 232 19.52 21.18 -2.84
C ALA A 232 19.62 21.00 -1.31
N GLY A 233 19.71 22.11 -0.55
CA GLY A 233 19.73 22.09 0.92
C GLY A 233 18.40 21.60 1.52
N TRP A 234 17.28 22.00 0.93
CA TRP A 234 15.94 21.52 1.29
C TRP A 234 15.83 20.00 1.15
N CYS A 235 16.29 19.44 0.03
CA CYS A 235 16.31 17.99 -0.17
C CYS A 235 17.11 17.25 0.90
N LYS A 236 18.34 17.72 1.19
CA LYS A 236 19.20 17.11 2.20
C LYS A 236 18.56 17.17 3.60
N GLN A 237 17.99 18.33 3.95
CA GLN A 237 17.32 18.53 5.24
C GLN A 237 16.19 17.52 5.46
N LEU A 238 15.31 17.33 4.46
CA LEU A 238 14.18 16.39 4.59
C LEU A 238 14.65 14.94 4.69
N HIS A 239 15.68 14.57 3.94
CA HIS A 239 16.26 13.23 4.03
C HIS A 239 16.89 12.96 5.41
N ASP A 240 17.63 13.93 5.97
CA ASP A 240 18.23 13.79 7.30
C ASP A 240 17.16 13.69 8.40
N GLN A 241 16.07 14.47 8.30
CA GLN A 241 14.91 14.36 9.20
C GLN A 241 14.29 12.97 9.13
N ARG A 242 14.08 12.44 7.92
CA ARG A 242 13.53 11.09 7.72
C ARG A 242 14.44 9.99 8.29
N LYS A 243 15.76 10.12 8.19
CA LYS A 243 16.69 9.15 8.80
C LYS A 243 16.56 9.12 10.32
N ASP A 244 16.35 10.27 10.95
CA ASP A 244 16.10 10.34 12.39
C ASP A 244 14.75 9.71 12.76
N TRP A 245 13.70 10.00 11.98
CA TRP A 245 12.35 9.48 12.20
C TRP A 245 12.23 7.95 12.09
N ALA A 246 13.05 7.31 11.26
CA ALA A 246 13.06 5.85 11.10
C ALA A 246 13.91 5.10 12.11
N LYS A 247 14.55 5.76 13.07
CA LYS A 247 15.23 5.04 14.14
C LYS A 247 14.21 4.53 15.14
N PRO A 248 14.08 3.21 15.33
CA PRO A 248 13.22 2.67 16.37
C PRO A 248 13.72 3.15 17.73
N LYS A 249 12.80 3.66 18.54
CA LYS A 249 13.04 3.98 19.95
C LYS A 249 12.26 2.96 20.76
N SER A 250 12.89 2.38 21.79
CA SER A 250 12.18 1.48 22.69
C SER A 250 11.00 2.22 23.31
N THR A 251 9.83 1.68 23.06
CA THR A 251 8.56 2.07 23.65
C THR A 251 8.31 1.35 24.97
N GLY A 252 9.11 0.33 25.34
CA GLY A 252 8.95 -0.49 26.53
C GLY A 252 7.95 -1.63 26.33
N GLY A 253 7.54 -2.29 27.42
CA GLY A 253 6.75 -3.52 27.35
C GLY A 253 7.61 -4.78 27.18
N LEU A 254 7.00 -5.97 27.29
CA LEU A 254 7.75 -7.22 27.14
C LEU A 254 8.16 -7.47 25.67
N LEU A 255 7.26 -7.19 24.73
CA LEU A 255 7.50 -7.25 23.30
C LEU A 255 7.35 -5.86 22.69
N ASP A 256 8.48 -5.28 22.29
CA ASP A 256 8.54 -3.98 21.64
C ASP A 256 8.50 -4.15 20.13
N ALA A 257 7.38 -3.73 19.51
CA ALA A 257 7.19 -3.87 18.06
C ALA A 257 8.23 -3.09 17.24
N GLY A 258 8.81 -2.00 17.75
CA GLY A 258 9.87 -1.25 17.07
C GLY A 258 11.19 -2.03 17.01
N LEU A 259 11.58 -2.65 18.12
CA LEU A 259 12.75 -3.53 18.18
C LEU A 259 12.54 -4.83 17.41
N VAL A 260 11.31 -5.36 17.39
CA VAL A 260 10.92 -6.48 16.52
C VAL A 260 11.11 -6.12 15.05
N MET A 261 10.69 -4.93 14.60
CA MET A 261 10.95 -4.49 13.22
C MET A 261 12.46 -4.30 12.95
N GLN A 262 13.23 -3.85 13.94
CA GLN A 262 14.69 -3.75 13.80
C GLN A 262 15.36 -5.11 13.61
N ALA A 263 14.90 -6.13 14.34
CA ALA A 263 15.36 -7.51 14.16
C ALA A 263 14.92 -8.06 12.80
N LEU A 264 13.67 -7.83 12.42
CA LEU A 264 13.11 -8.25 11.14
C LEU A 264 13.86 -7.62 9.95
N GLU A 265 14.20 -6.34 10.02
CA GLU A 265 14.97 -5.62 8.98
C GLU A 265 16.29 -6.32 8.64
N LYS A 266 16.96 -6.92 9.65
CA LYS A 266 18.22 -7.66 9.49
C LYS A 266 18.03 -9.08 8.95
N LEU A 267 16.87 -9.69 9.23
CA LEU A 267 16.54 -11.07 8.84
C LEU A 267 15.89 -11.14 7.46
N LEU A 268 15.24 -10.07 7.02
CA LEU A 268 14.52 -10.04 5.75
C LEU A 268 15.48 -9.95 4.55
N PRO A 269 15.30 -10.81 3.53
CA PRO A 269 15.93 -10.62 2.23
C PRO A 269 15.63 -9.24 1.65
N HIS A 270 16.56 -8.75 0.82
CA HIS A 270 16.45 -7.44 0.18
C HIS A 270 15.26 -7.32 -0.78
N ASP A 271 14.71 -8.43 -1.28
CA ASP A 271 13.65 -8.53 -2.26
C ASP A 271 12.35 -9.14 -1.69
N ALA A 272 12.26 -9.24 -0.35
CA ALA A 272 11.08 -9.76 0.34
C ALA A 272 9.79 -9.01 -0.01
N ILE A 273 8.66 -9.71 0.06
CA ILE A 273 7.32 -9.13 -0.15
C ILE A 273 6.63 -8.98 1.19
N LEU A 274 6.21 -7.76 1.51
CA LEU A 274 5.51 -7.43 2.74
C LEU A 274 4.04 -7.18 2.41
N THR A 275 3.14 -7.93 3.04
CA THR A 275 1.71 -7.59 3.05
C THR A 275 1.36 -6.97 4.40
N VAL A 276 0.63 -5.87 4.41
CA VAL A 276 0.31 -5.16 5.65
C VAL A 276 -1.18 -4.92 5.72
N ASP A 277 -1.80 -5.33 6.81
CA ASP A 277 -3.25 -5.21 7.01
C ASP A 277 -3.64 -3.79 7.45
N ALA A 278 -4.91 -3.53 7.67
CA ALA A 278 -5.40 -2.27 8.22
C ALA A 278 -5.41 -2.30 9.75
N GLY A 279 -4.78 -1.30 10.37
CA GLY A 279 -4.71 -1.14 11.82
C GLY A 279 -3.46 -0.38 12.24
N ASN A 280 -3.37 0.02 13.51
CA ASN A 280 -2.25 0.84 13.97
C ASN A 280 -0.90 0.11 13.90
N PHE A 281 -0.88 -1.23 14.05
CA PHE A 281 0.33 -2.04 13.92
C PHE A 281 1.02 -1.80 12.57
N ALA A 282 0.28 -1.43 11.51
CA ALA A 282 0.82 -1.13 10.18
C ALA A 282 1.85 0.01 10.18
N GLY A 283 1.79 0.91 11.16
CA GLY A 283 2.75 2.01 11.31
C GLY A 283 4.17 1.55 11.65
N TRP A 284 4.34 0.39 12.30
CA TRP A 284 5.66 -0.14 12.64
C TRP A 284 6.44 -0.65 11.41
N PRO A 285 5.94 -1.62 10.62
CA PRO A 285 6.67 -2.10 9.45
C PRO A 285 6.86 -0.99 8.41
N GLN A 286 5.87 -0.11 8.22
CA GLN A 286 5.99 0.99 7.26
C GLN A 286 7.03 2.04 7.66
N ARG A 287 7.22 2.28 8.97
CA ARG A 287 8.19 3.27 9.46
C ARG A 287 9.60 2.73 9.55
N PHE A 288 9.75 1.50 10.05
CA PHE A 288 11.03 0.96 10.49
C PHE A 288 11.68 -0.05 9.54
N LEU A 289 10.95 -0.58 8.55
CA LEU A 289 11.55 -1.39 7.49
C LEU A 289 12.00 -0.49 6.34
N THR A 290 13.14 -0.85 5.74
CA THR A 290 13.62 -0.19 4.53
C THR A 290 13.02 -0.88 3.32
N PHE A 291 12.29 -0.10 2.51
CA PHE A 291 11.78 -0.56 1.23
C PHE A 291 12.78 -0.18 0.14
N GLY A 292 12.90 -1.01 -0.89
CA GLY A 292 13.95 -0.96 -1.91
C GLY A 292 13.56 -1.91 -3.01
N SER A 293 14.31 -2.98 -3.23
CA SER A 293 13.82 -4.13 -4.01
C SER A 293 12.61 -4.81 -3.35
N ARG A 294 12.45 -4.71 -2.01
CA ARG A 294 11.27 -5.20 -1.28
C ARG A 294 9.99 -4.58 -1.82
N ARG A 295 8.90 -5.37 -1.85
CA ARG A 295 7.56 -4.94 -2.26
C ARG A 295 6.65 -4.73 -1.06
N LEU A 296 5.73 -3.78 -1.16
CA LEU A 296 4.72 -3.50 -0.14
C LEU A 296 3.32 -3.60 -0.71
N LEU A 297 2.54 -4.55 -0.21
CA LEU A 297 1.14 -4.77 -0.59
C LEU A 297 0.23 -4.40 0.58
N GLY A 298 -0.87 -3.71 0.28
CA GLY A 298 -1.89 -3.46 1.29
C GLY A 298 -3.05 -2.60 0.81
N PRO A 299 -4.18 -2.63 1.53
CA PRO A 299 -5.43 -2.02 1.10
C PRO A 299 -5.42 -0.51 1.38
N THR A 300 -5.55 0.30 0.33
CA THR A 300 -5.70 1.75 0.48
C THR A 300 -7.06 2.14 1.05
N CYS A 301 -8.10 1.31 0.85
CA CYS A 301 -9.43 1.49 1.43
C CYS A 301 -9.50 1.16 2.93
N GLY A 302 -8.43 0.62 3.52
CA GLY A 302 -8.41 0.24 4.93
C GLY A 302 -9.19 -1.03 5.25
N ALA A 303 -9.43 -1.91 4.27
CA ALA A 303 -10.05 -3.21 4.51
C ALA A 303 -9.20 -4.05 5.48
N MET A 304 -9.82 -4.49 6.57
CA MET A 304 -9.21 -5.42 7.52
C MET A 304 -9.29 -6.86 6.99
N GLY A 305 -8.29 -7.67 7.30
CA GLY A 305 -8.19 -9.06 6.82
C GLY A 305 -7.53 -9.18 5.44
N TYR A 306 -6.91 -8.14 4.91
CA TYR A 306 -6.25 -8.20 3.62
C TYR A 306 -4.93 -9.00 3.64
N ALA A 307 -4.13 -8.89 4.72
CA ALA A 307 -2.72 -9.25 4.65
C ALA A 307 -2.48 -10.75 4.47
N ILE A 308 -3.26 -11.59 5.15
CA ILE A 308 -3.11 -13.06 5.07
C ILE A 308 -3.42 -13.55 3.66
N PRO A 309 -4.63 -13.36 3.08
CA PRO A 309 -4.92 -13.80 1.71
C PRO A 309 -3.96 -13.19 0.68
N ALA A 310 -3.59 -11.92 0.82
CA ALA A 310 -2.61 -11.30 -0.08
C ALA A 310 -1.22 -11.95 0.02
N SER A 311 -0.81 -12.41 1.21
CA SER A 311 0.46 -13.10 1.40
C SER A 311 0.45 -14.52 0.84
N VAL A 312 -0.71 -15.21 0.90
CA VAL A 312 -0.90 -16.50 0.24
C VAL A 312 -0.74 -16.32 -1.27
N ALA A 313 -1.47 -15.37 -1.86
CA ALA A 313 -1.37 -15.07 -3.28
C ALA A 313 0.05 -14.67 -3.71
N ALA A 314 0.72 -13.79 -2.95
CA ALA A 314 2.09 -13.38 -3.24
C ALA A 314 3.08 -14.56 -3.13
N SER A 315 2.93 -15.44 -2.14
CA SER A 315 3.79 -16.61 -1.98
C SER A 315 3.57 -17.64 -3.09
N LEU A 316 2.36 -17.76 -3.64
CA LEU A 316 2.08 -18.63 -4.78
C LEU A 316 2.62 -18.04 -6.09
N ALA A 317 2.50 -16.72 -6.27
CA ALA A 317 2.99 -16.03 -7.46
C ALA A 317 4.51 -15.91 -7.50
N GLU A 318 5.17 -15.86 -6.33
CA GLU A 318 6.60 -15.63 -6.17
C GLU A 318 7.18 -16.65 -5.17
N PRO A 319 7.21 -17.95 -5.52
CA PRO A 319 7.50 -19.05 -4.59
C PRO A 319 8.91 -19.01 -3.98
N ASP A 320 9.86 -18.35 -4.64
CA ASP A 320 11.25 -18.23 -4.18
C ASP A 320 11.48 -17.03 -3.24
N LYS A 321 10.51 -16.12 -3.14
CA LYS A 321 10.64 -14.91 -2.31
C LYS A 321 10.13 -15.14 -0.90
N CYS A 322 10.82 -14.54 0.07
CA CYS A 322 10.32 -14.47 1.43
C CYS A 322 9.10 -13.52 1.48
N VAL A 323 7.94 -14.06 1.85
CA VAL A 323 6.69 -13.30 2.00
C VAL A 323 6.32 -13.20 3.47
N VAL A 324 6.19 -11.98 3.97
CA VAL A 324 5.83 -11.70 5.37
C VAL A 324 4.56 -10.88 5.44
N ALA A 325 3.56 -11.37 6.17
CA ALA A 325 2.31 -10.67 6.43
C ALA A 325 2.34 -10.02 7.81
N CYS A 326 2.00 -8.73 7.90
CA CYS A 326 1.77 -8.04 9.17
C CYS A 326 0.27 -7.81 9.34
N VAL A 327 -0.33 -8.42 10.37
CA VAL A 327 -1.77 -8.39 10.61
C VAL A 327 -2.06 -8.19 12.09
N GLY A 328 -3.15 -7.48 12.42
CA GLY A 328 -3.64 -7.41 13.80
C GLY A 328 -4.56 -8.58 14.12
N ASP A 329 -4.71 -8.92 15.39
CA ASP A 329 -5.70 -9.89 15.90
C ASP A 329 -7.11 -9.74 15.29
N GLY A 330 -7.65 -8.53 15.23
CA GLY A 330 -8.97 -8.27 14.64
C GLY A 330 -9.04 -8.56 13.13
N GLY A 331 -7.96 -8.31 12.38
CA GLY A 331 -7.89 -8.66 10.96
C GLY A 331 -7.70 -10.16 10.74
N ALA A 332 -6.93 -10.81 11.60
CA ALA A 332 -6.75 -12.26 11.57
C ALA A 332 -8.07 -12.99 11.83
N LEU A 333 -8.94 -12.49 12.70
CA LEU A 333 -10.27 -13.06 12.93
C LEU A 333 -11.24 -12.91 11.74
N MET A 334 -10.95 -12.06 10.76
CA MET A 334 -11.78 -11.92 9.56
C MET A 334 -11.43 -12.94 8.47
N THR A 335 -10.14 -13.17 8.25
CA THR A 335 -9.65 -13.92 7.07
C THR A 335 -8.45 -14.83 7.36
N GLY A 336 -8.05 -15.04 8.61
CA GLY A 336 -6.89 -15.87 8.92
C GLY A 336 -7.11 -17.37 8.67
N GLN A 337 -8.35 -17.81 8.45
CA GLN A 337 -8.67 -19.14 7.93
C GLN A 337 -8.04 -19.41 6.55
N GLU A 338 -7.60 -18.38 5.82
CA GLU A 338 -6.83 -18.52 4.57
C GLU A 338 -5.46 -19.20 4.76
N LEU A 339 -5.03 -19.43 6.01
CA LEU A 339 -3.95 -20.38 6.30
C LEU A 339 -4.28 -21.80 5.82
N ALA A 340 -5.55 -22.21 5.82
CA ALA A 340 -5.98 -23.49 5.24
C ALA A 340 -5.68 -23.52 3.73
N THR A 341 -6.01 -22.44 3.01
CA THR A 341 -5.67 -22.25 1.60
C THR A 341 -4.15 -22.30 1.39
N ALA A 342 -3.37 -21.63 2.24
CA ALA A 342 -1.91 -21.65 2.16
C ALA A 342 -1.35 -23.07 2.26
N VAL A 343 -1.83 -23.87 3.22
CA VAL A 343 -1.43 -25.27 3.38
C VAL A 343 -1.85 -26.10 2.17
N GLN A 344 -3.10 -25.96 1.72
CA GLN A 344 -3.64 -26.70 0.58
C GLN A 344 -2.82 -26.51 -0.70
N TYR A 345 -2.38 -25.29 -0.99
CA TYR A 345 -1.63 -24.95 -2.21
C TYR A 345 -0.12 -24.85 -2.01
N GLY A 346 0.39 -25.19 -0.81
CA GLY A 346 1.84 -25.18 -0.52
C GLY A 346 2.46 -23.78 -0.45
N ALA A 347 1.67 -22.73 -0.23
CA ALA A 347 2.16 -21.38 0.00
C ALA A 347 2.86 -21.29 1.37
N LYS A 348 3.93 -20.49 1.48
CA LYS A 348 4.79 -20.44 2.67
C LYS A 348 4.94 -19.02 3.26
N PRO A 349 3.88 -18.20 3.36
CA PRO A 349 4.02 -16.90 4.01
C PRO A 349 4.31 -17.05 5.52
N ILE A 350 5.03 -16.07 6.08
CA ILE A 350 5.19 -15.91 7.53
C ILE A 350 4.28 -14.78 8.00
N VAL A 351 3.27 -15.12 8.79
CA VAL A 351 2.31 -14.19 9.37
C VAL A 351 2.81 -13.71 10.73
N LEU A 352 3.07 -12.41 10.85
CA LEU A 352 3.32 -11.71 12.09
C LEU A 352 1.98 -11.13 12.59
N LEU A 353 1.39 -11.78 13.59
CA LEU A 353 0.11 -11.39 14.17
C LEU A 353 0.35 -10.54 15.42
N PHE A 354 0.03 -9.25 15.35
CA PHE A 354 0.12 -8.30 16.45
C PHE A 354 -1.16 -8.36 17.28
N ASP A 355 -1.10 -9.00 18.44
CA ASP A 355 -2.23 -9.17 19.35
C ASP A 355 -2.13 -8.19 20.51
N ASN A 356 -3.06 -7.23 20.56
CA ASN A 356 -3.27 -6.32 21.69
C ASN A 356 -4.68 -6.47 22.28
N ALA A 357 -5.40 -7.54 21.91
CA ALA A 357 -6.77 -7.83 22.31
C ALA A 357 -7.77 -6.69 22.06
N MET A 358 -7.60 -5.91 20.98
CA MET A 358 -8.52 -4.82 20.66
C MET A 358 -8.47 -4.31 19.21
N PHE A 359 -9.56 -3.68 18.78
CA PHE A 359 -9.55 -2.82 17.60
C PHE A 359 -8.84 -1.48 17.88
N GLY A 360 -7.50 -1.51 17.91
CA GLY A 360 -6.66 -0.40 18.38
C GLY A 360 -6.87 0.94 17.68
N THR A 361 -7.11 0.96 16.36
CA THR A 361 -7.36 2.22 15.62
C THR A 361 -8.67 2.87 16.07
N ILE A 362 -9.73 2.08 16.23
CA ILE A 362 -11.02 2.56 16.72
C ILE A 362 -10.89 3.02 18.17
N ARG A 363 -10.18 2.25 19.01
CA ARG A 363 -9.91 2.60 20.40
C ARG A 363 -9.16 3.93 20.54
N MET A 364 -8.15 4.16 19.70
CA MET A 364 -7.40 5.43 19.65
C MET A 364 -8.31 6.60 19.28
N HIS A 365 -9.19 6.44 18.29
CA HIS A 365 -10.13 7.48 17.90
C HIS A 365 -11.20 7.75 18.98
N GLN A 366 -11.65 6.72 19.68
CA GLN A 366 -12.51 6.87 20.87
C GLN A 366 -11.81 7.71 21.93
N GLU A 367 -10.58 7.36 22.34
CA GLU A 367 -9.87 8.13 23.37
C GLU A 367 -9.61 9.58 22.93
N LYS A 368 -9.30 9.82 21.65
CA LYS A 368 -9.00 11.16 21.14
C LYS A 368 -10.22 12.10 21.09
N ARG A 369 -11.41 11.58 20.76
CA ARG A 369 -12.62 12.40 20.54
C ARG A 369 -13.64 12.29 21.66
N HIS A 370 -13.61 11.18 22.39
CA HIS A 370 -14.53 10.82 23.47
C HIS A 370 -13.74 10.17 24.62
N PRO A 371 -12.88 10.93 25.33
CA PRO A 371 -12.01 10.39 26.38
C PRO A 371 -12.77 9.52 27.39
N GLY A 372 -12.19 8.37 27.76
CA GLY A 372 -12.80 7.42 28.70
C GLY A 372 -13.95 6.55 28.16
N ARG A 373 -14.57 6.90 27.01
CA ARG A 373 -15.71 6.15 26.45
C ARG A 373 -15.24 4.99 25.57
N VAL A 374 -15.12 3.80 26.18
CA VAL A 374 -14.74 2.55 25.49
C VAL A 374 -15.99 1.79 25.05
N VAL A 375 -16.17 1.59 23.74
CA VAL A 375 -17.35 0.88 23.20
C VAL A 375 -16.91 -0.14 22.14
N ALA A 376 -17.27 -1.40 22.31
CA ALA A 376 -17.13 -2.47 21.30
C ALA A 376 -15.74 -2.59 20.64
N THR A 377 -14.67 -2.30 21.39
CA THR A 377 -13.30 -2.36 20.88
C THR A 377 -12.45 -3.46 21.50
N LYS A 378 -12.89 -4.09 22.60
CA LYS A 378 -12.17 -5.20 23.24
C LYS A 378 -12.43 -6.50 22.49
N LEU A 379 -11.39 -7.29 22.29
CA LEU A 379 -11.45 -8.62 21.68
C LEU A 379 -11.16 -9.71 22.73
N ASN A 380 -11.77 -10.87 22.54
CA ASN A 380 -11.43 -12.10 23.26
C ASN A 380 -10.84 -13.08 22.25
N ASN A 381 -9.52 -13.13 22.18
CA ASN A 381 -8.81 -13.83 21.12
C ASN A 381 -8.54 -15.30 21.47
N PRO A 382 -8.55 -16.22 20.49
CA PRO A 382 -8.08 -17.59 20.67
C PRO A 382 -6.54 -17.64 20.84
N ASP A 383 -6.02 -18.83 21.13
CA ASP A 383 -4.60 -19.12 20.92
C ASP A 383 -4.35 -19.22 19.40
N PHE A 384 -3.85 -18.13 18.81
CA PHE A 384 -3.58 -18.07 17.37
C PHE A 384 -2.44 -18.99 16.93
N ALA A 385 -1.49 -19.32 17.81
CA ALA A 385 -0.44 -20.29 17.51
C ALA A 385 -1.04 -21.71 17.41
N ALA A 386 -1.93 -22.07 18.33
CA ALA A 386 -2.69 -23.33 18.24
C ALA A 386 -3.61 -23.35 17.03
N TRP A 387 -4.25 -22.23 16.71
CA TRP A 387 -5.10 -22.08 15.54
C TRP A 387 -4.33 -22.35 14.23
N ALA A 388 -3.13 -21.77 14.07
CA ALA A 388 -2.28 -22.06 12.93
C ALA A 388 -1.91 -23.55 12.85
N ARG A 389 -1.53 -24.17 13.97
CA ARG A 389 -1.23 -25.60 14.03
C ARG A 389 -2.43 -26.47 13.63
N SER A 390 -3.67 -26.04 13.95
CA SER A 390 -4.89 -26.78 13.59
C SER A 390 -5.12 -26.88 12.08
N PHE A 391 -4.59 -25.94 11.29
CA PHE A 391 -4.60 -26.01 9.82
C PHE A 391 -3.43 -26.81 9.21
N GLY A 392 -2.46 -27.25 10.04
CA GLY A 392 -1.21 -27.87 9.58
C GLY A 392 -0.05 -26.88 9.38
N ALA A 393 -0.26 -25.58 9.62
CA ALA A 393 0.78 -24.55 9.55
C ALA A 393 1.75 -24.63 10.76
N TYR A 394 2.85 -23.89 10.70
CA TYR A 394 3.70 -23.61 11.87
C TYR A 394 3.02 -22.54 12.73
N GLY A 395 3.04 -22.70 14.05
CA GLY A 395 2.44 -21.73 14.97
C GLY A 395 3.26 -21.62 16.24
N GLU A 396 3.72 -20.41 16.56
CA GLU A 396 4.51 -20.11 17.76
C GLU A 396 4.08 -18.78 18.39
N THR A 397 4.03 -18.72 19.72
CA THR A 397 3.73 -17.50 20.48
C THR A 397 5.02 -16.83 20.94
N VAL A 398 5.12 -15.52 20.72
CA VAL A 398 6.25 -14.69 21.13
C VAL A 398 5.73 -13.61 22.07
N SER A 399 6.23 -13.60 23.31
CA SER A 399 5.82 -12.65 24.35
C SER A 399 6.93 -11.68 24.76
N ARG A 400 8.17 -11.90 24.32
CA ARG A 400 9.32 -11.03 24.61
C ARG A 400 10.09 -10.68 23.35
N THR A 401 10.64 -9.47 23.33
CA THR A 401 11.40 -8.92 22.18
C THR A 401 12.57 -9.81 21.76
N GLN A 402 13.33 -10.32 22.74
CA GLN A 402 14.52 -11.16 22.50
C GLN A 402 14.21 -12.51 21.84
N ASP A 403 12.98 -13.00 21.99
CA ASP A 403 12.57 -14.32 21.50
C ASP A 403 12.12 -14.25 20.02
N PHE A 404 11.90 -13.05 19.49
CA PHE A 404 11.40 -12.85 18.13
C PHE A 404 12.36 -13.37 17.06
N ALA A 405 13.64 -12.98 17.09
CA ALA A 405 14.57 -13.37 16.03
C ALA A 405 14.77 -14.90 15.95
N PRO A 406 14.97 -15.63 17.07
CA PRO A 406 14.96 -17.09 17.06
C PRO A 406 13.65 -17.70 16.55
N ALA A 407 12.48 -17.16 16.95
CA ALA A 407 11.18 -17.64 16.48
C ALA A 407 11.00 -17.45 14.97
N PHE A 408 11.43 -16.30 14.44
CA PHE A 408 11.39 -16.02 13.01
C PHE A 408 12.29 -16.96 12.19
N GLN A 409 13.48 -17.27 12.69
CA GLN A 409 14.36 -18.26 12.05
C GLN A 409 13.76 -19.66 12.05
N ARG A 410 13.10 -20.09 13.14
CA ARG A 410 12.37 -21.36 13.17
C ARG A 410 11.19 -21.37 12.20
N ALA A 411 10.44 -20.28 12.11
CA ALA A 411 9.34 -20.15 11.16
C ALA A 411 9.81 -20.25 9.70
N LEU A 412 10.94 -19.62 9.36
CA LEU A 412 11.58 -19.78 8.04
C LEU A 412 12.00 -21.23 7.79
N ALA A 413 12.67 -21.86 8.75
CA ALA A 413 13.17 -23.23 8.63
C ALA A 413 12.06 -24.29 8.55
N ALA A 414 10.84 -23.97 9.02
CA ALA A 414 9.71 -24.88 8.99
C ALA A 414 9.26 -25.24 7.55
N GLY A 415 9.60 -24.42 6.54
CA GLY A 415 9.35 -24.73 5.13
C GLY A 415 7.87 -24.86 4.75
N LYS A 416 6.97 -24.32 5.57
CA LYS A 416 5.51 -24.38 5.45
C LYS A 416 4.91 -23.03 5.92
N PRO A 417 3.63 -22.70 5.68
CA PRO A 417 3.08 -21.44 6.15
C PRO A 417 3.22 -21.35 7.67
N ALA A 418 3.52 -20.15 8.18
CA ALA A 418 3.85 -19.94 9.58
C ALA A 418 3.07 -18.77 10.17
N LEU A 419 2.69 -18.86 11.44
CA LEU A 419 2.12 -17.76 12.21
C LEU A 419 2.93 -17.57 13.49
N LEU A 420 3.46 -16.36 13.67
CA LEU A 420 4.05 -15.88 14.90
C LEU A 420 3.04 -14.98 15.62
N HIS A 421 2.52 -15.46 16.74
CA HIS A 421 1.57 -14.76 17.59
C HIS A 421 2.31 -13.83 18.53
N LEU A 422 2.42 -12.55 18.15
CA LEU A 422 3.15 -11.53 18.89
C LEU A 422 2.22 -10.88 19.93
N LYS A 423 2.49 -11.13 21.22
CA LYS A 423 1.74 -10.48 22.32
C LYS A 423 2.26 -9.07 22.53
N THR A 424 1.46 -8.07 22.17
CA THR A 424 1.81 -6.64 22.27
C THR A 424 1.05 -5.93 23.38
N GLU A 425 1.68 -4.91 23.97
CA GLU A 425 1.07 -4.12 25.04
C GLU A 425 -0.11 -3.27 24.52
N PRO A 426 -1.32 -3.41 25.09
CA PRO A 426 -2.48 -2.62 24.64
C PRO A 426 -2.32 -1.12 24.83
N ASP A 427 -1.54 -0.68 25.82
CA ASP A 427 -1.31 0.75 26.04
C ASP A 427 -0.48 1.39 24.91
N ILE A 428 0.40 0.62 24.24
CA ILE A 428 1.27 1.13 23.18
C ILE A 428 0.53 1.05 21.84
N ILE A 429 -0.15 2.14 21.49
CA ILE A 429 -1.16 2.13 20.43
C ILE A 429 -0.62 2.46 19.04
N THR A 430 0.48 3.21 18.95
CA THR A 430 1.25 3.49 17.72
C THR A 430 2.74 3.61 18.09
N PRO A 431 3.68 3.74 17.15
CA PRO A 431 5.09 3.94 17.49
C PRO A 431 5.39 5.19 18.34
N THR A 432 4.44 6.14 18.47
CA THR A 432 4.64 7.41 19.17
C THR A 432 3.58 7.72 20.22
N LEU A 433 2.51 6.93 20.31
CA LEU A 433 1.37 7.23 21.19
C LEU A 433 1.11 6.09 22.16
N ARG A 434 0.65 6.48 23.36
CA ARG A 434 0.11 5.59 24.37
C ARG A 434 -1.31 6.02 24.74
N LEU A 435 -2.20 5.05 24.98
CA LEU A 435 -3.58 5.36 25.40
C LEU A 435 -3.61 6.10 26.74
N SER A 436 -2.80 5.66 27.71
CA SER A 436 -2.64 6.30 29.01
C SER A 436 -2.25 7.77 28.92
N LYS A 437 -1.30 8.11 28.04
CA LYS A 437 -0.87 9.50 27.80
C LYS A 437 -1.95 10.34 27.11
N MET A 438 -2.73 9.75 26.20
CA MET A 438 -3.84 10.45 25.56
C MET A 438 -4.92 10.83 26.57
N ARG A 439 -5.22 9.93 27.51
CA ARG A 439 -6.17 10.17 28.59
C ARG A 439 -5.72 11.29 29.53
N ALA A 440 -4.44 11.33 29.87
CA ALA A 440 -3.89 12.36 30.75
C ALA A 440 -3.80 13.76 30.12
N ALA A 441 -3.88 13.84 28.78
CA ALA A 441 -3.83 15.09 28.02
C ALA A 441 -5.23 15.62 27.65
N SER A 442 -6.29 14.89 27.98
CA SER A 442 -7.70 15.26 27.80
C SER A 442 -8.28 15.73 29.12
#